data_AF-A0A974S7P4-F1
#
_entry.id   AF-A0A974S7P4-F1
#
_cell.length_a   1.000
_cell.length_b   1.000
_cell.length_c   1.000
_cell.angle_alpha   90.00
_cell.angle_beta   90.00
_cell.angle_gamma   90.00
#
_symmetry.space_group_name_H-M   'P 1'
#
loop_
_entity.id
_entity.type
_entity.pdbx_description
1 polymer ?
#
loop_
_entity_poly.entity_id
_entity_poly.type
_entity_poly.pdbx_seq_one_letter_code
_entity_poly.pdbx_strand_id
1 'polypeptide(L)'
;MCRRPWWGPGPWAADHLVLEPVCRLDRDGHGAFLGASIDKLGRRKGWLALVVMTMVPAIFAMWWGKPDGSGLSVTAIMALSLLIGVLFSYSEVLHNSLLVRAAGLESAHKASGLALALGNLGSVSALIFCAWAFALPGHVAWSFVPAKPLFGLDIVMHEHERIVAPIAAVMFAIGAIPLFLFTPDAPHSQVPALKAFSSGASELWRMIKAMKGYREAAIYLASRMFYYDGMTALLIYFGIYSAGVMKWGRWNC
;
A
#
# COMPACT_ATOMS: atom_id res chain seq x y z
N MET A 1 2.90 27.10 18.86
CA MET A 1 1.84 28.10 19.14
C MET A 1 0.49 27.38 19.17
N CYS A 2 0.06 26.85 20.31
CA CYS A 2 -1.29 26.27 20.46
C CYS A 2 -2.31 27.41 20.56
N ARG A 3 -3.05 27.69 19.49
CA ARG A 3 -4.31 28.42 19.62
C ARG A 3 -5.36 27.46 20.17
N ARG A 4 -6.28 28.00 21.00
CA ARG A 4 -7.41 27.26 21.55
C ARG A 4 -8.20 26.56 20.42
N PRO A 5 -8.77 25.37 20.67
CA PRO A 5 -9.66 24.72 19.70
C PRO A 5 -10.83 25.64 19.33
N TRP A 6 -11.26 25.63 18.07
CA TRP A 6 -12.32 26.50 17.53
C TRP A 6 -13.75 26.08 17.95
N TRP A 7 -13.91 24.98 18.69
CA TRP A 7 -15.21 24.47 19.11
C TRP A 7 -15.62 25.17 20.41
N GLY A 8 -16.75 25.89 20.36
CA GLY A 8 -17.32 26.60 21.52
C GLY A 8 -17.74 25.68 22.67
N PRO A 9 -18.17 26.23 23.82
CA PRO A 9 -18.37 25.49 25.06
C PRO A 9 -19.62 24.61 24.97
N GLY A 10 -19.45 23.37 24.54
CA GLY A 10 -20.45 22.31 24.63
C GLY A 10 -20.26 21.45 25.89
N PRO A 11 -21.29 20.71 26.33
CA PRO A 11 -21.30 19.93 27.58
C PRO A 11 -20.35 18.71 27.59
N TRP A 12 -19.56 18.50 26.54
CA TRP A 12 -18.49 17.49 26.44
C TRP A 12 -17.15 18.01 27.00
N ALA A 13 -17.19 18.92 27.97
CA ALA A 13 -16.03 19.52 28.65
C ALA A 13 -15.35 18.54 29.64
N ALA A 14 -15.22 17.28 29.25
CA ALA A 14 -14.59 16.23 30.02
C ALA A 14 -13.51 15.57 29.17
N ASP A 15 -12.42 16.28 28.87
CA ASP A 15 -11.19 15.67 28.33
C ASP A 15 -9.92 16.53 28.60
N HIS A 16 -9.94 17.33 29.67
CA HIS A 16 -8.73 18.04 30.13
C HIS A 16 -7.58 17.09 30.52
N LEU A 17 -7.89 15.83 30.86
CA LEU A 17 -6.92 14.81 31.27
C LEU A 17 -6.24 14.07 30.10
N VAL A 18 -6.86 14.00 28.92
CA VAL A 18 -6.32 13.28 27.75
C VAL A 18 -5.47 14.21 26.88
N LEU A 19 -5.80 15.51 26.84
CA LEU A 19 -5.11 16.50 25.99
C LEU A 19 -3.87 17.14 26.64
N GLU A 20 -3.83 17.22 27.97
CA GLU A 20 -2.66 17.71 28.74
C GLU A 20 -1.34 16.97 28.41
N PRO A 21 -1.28 15.61 28.38
CA PRO A 21 -0.04 14.90 28.08
C PRO A 21 0.41 15.08 26.62
N VAL A 22 -0.53 15.15 25.67
CA VAL A 22 -0.22 15.35 24.24
C VAL A 22 0.34 16.75 23.97
N CYS A 23 -0.22 17.78 24.62
CA CYS A 23 0.29 19.16 24.53
C CYS A 23 1.62 19.38 25.30
N ARG A 24 1.92 18.56 26.32
CA ARG A 24 3.25 18.57 26.99
C ARG A 24 4.32 17.91 26.12
N LEU A 25 4.01 16.81 25.45
CA LEU A 25 4.91 16.13 24.51
C LEU A 25 5.34 16.99 23.31
N ASP A 26 4.46 17.90 22.86
CA ASP A 26 4.78 18.90 21.81
C ASP A 26 5.69 20.04 22.33
N ARG A 27 5.56 20.39 23.62
CA ARG A 27 6.33 21.48 24.26
C ARG A 27 7.77 21.10 24.58
N ASP A 28 8.02 19.82 24.86
CA ASP A 28 9.36 19.30 25.18
C ASP A 28 10.18 18.96 23.92
N GLY A 29 9.71 19.33 22.73
CA GLY A 29 10.41 19.06 21.46
C GLY A 29 10.39 17.60 21.04
N HIS A 30 9.66 16.73 21.76
CA HIS A 30 9.69 15.28 21.53
C HIS A 30 8.62 14.75 20.57
N GLY A 31 7.55 15.51 20.33
CA GLY A 31 6.48 15.17 19.39
C GLY A 31 6.88 15.14 17.91
N ALA A 32 8.09 15.62 17.58
CA ALA A 32 8.60 15.74 16.20
C ALA A 32 9.71 14.74 15.84
N PHE A 33 10.06 13.77 16.70
CA PHE A 33 11.21 12.89 16.43
C PHE A 33 10.94 11.79 15.38
N LEU A 34 9.69 11.35 15.19
CA LEU A 34 9.35 10.39 14.13
C LEU A 34 9.38 11.01 12.72
N GLY A 35 9.00 12.29 12.60
CA GLY A 35 9.01 13.00 11.32
C GLY A 35 10.43 13.36 10.85
N ALA A 36 11.30 13.72 11.79
CA ALA A 36 12.66 14.20 11.49
C ALA A 36 13.62 13.13 10.92
N SER A 37 13.33 11.83 11.16
CA SER A 37 14.17 10.72 10.69
C SER A 37 13.98 10.45 9.19
N ILE A 38 12.75 10.63 8.71
CA ILE A 38 12.37 10.45 7.31
C ILE A 38 12.86 11.63 6.46
N ASP A 39 13.11 12.78 7.09
CA ASP A 39 13.53 14.02 6.43
C ASP A 39 14.98 14.10 5.95
N LYS A 40 15.82 13.14 6.32
CA LYS A 40 17.24 13.13 5.90
C LYS A 40 17.50 12.34 4.60
N LEU A 41 16.53 11.55 4.14
CA LEU A 41 16.61 10.84 2.86
C LEU A 41 16.40 11.86 1.73
N GLY A 42 17.47 12.17 0.98
CA GLY A 42 17.54 13.22 -0.05
C GLY A 42 16.45 13.16 -1.13
N ARG A 43 16.81 12.87 -2.39
CA ARG A 43 15.83 12.84 -3.50
C ARG A 43 14.95 11.59 -3.42
N ARG A 44 13.80 11.67 -2.75
CA ARG A 44 12.89 10.54 -2.53
C ARG A 44 12.15 10.11 -3.80
N LYS A 45 11.87 11.05 -4.70
CA LYS A 45 11.19 10.76 -5.97
C LYS A 45 12.02 9.83 -6.86
N GLY A 46 13.34 9.97 -6.84
CA GLY A 46 14.26 9.09 -7.58
C GLY A 46 14.25 7.64 -7.06
N TRP A 47 14.24 7.46 -5.74
CA TRP A 47 14.11 6.14 -5.12
C TRP A 47 12.75 5.51 -5.41
N LEU A 48 11.68 6.30 -5.33
CA LEU A 48 10.33 5.84 -5.68
C LEU A 48 10.24 5.43 -7.16
N ALA A 49 10.85 6.21 -8.06
CA ALA A 49 10.93 5.87 -9.48
C ALA A 49 11.69 4.55 -9.70
N LEU A 50 12.80 4.32 -9.01
CA LEU A 50 13.55 3.06 -9.11
C LEU A 50 12.72 1.87 -8.64
N VAL A 51 12.02 2.01 -7.51
CA VAL A 51 11.13 0.98 -6.97
C VAL A 51 10.01 0.67 -7.97
N VAL A 52 9.33 1.68 -8.49
CA VAL A 52 8.25 1.52 -9.48
C VAL A 52 8.77 0.91 -10.78
N MET A 53 9.90 1.39 -11.30
CA MET A 53 10.52 0.88 -12.54
C MET A 53 11.00 -0.56 -12.40
N THR A 54 11.36 -1.02 -11.20
CA THR A 54 11.69 -2.42 -10.95
C THR A 54 10.44 -3.27 -10.72
N MET A 55 9.42 -2.71 -10.06
CA MET A 55 8.22 -3.46 -9.67
C MET A 55 7.28 -3.72 -10.85
N VAL A 56 7.08 -2.76 -11.75
CA VAL A 56 6.23 -2.93 -12.95
C VAL A 56 6.65 -4.13 -13.81
N PRO A 57 7.92 -4.25 -14.25
CA PRO A 57 8.35 -5.40 -15.03
C PRO A 57 8.32 -6.70 -14.22
N ALA A 58 8.54 -6.65 -12.90
CA ALA A 58 8.40 -7.82 -12.04
C ALA A 58 6.95 -8.34 -12.02
N ILE A 59 5.96 -7.46 -11.87
CA ILE A 59 4.53 -7.83 -11.95
C ILE A 59 4.20 -8.35 -13.35
N PHE A 60 4.67 -7.67 -14.40
CA PHE A 60 4.44 -8.09 -15.79
C PHE A 60 5.04 -9.47 -16.09
N ALA A 61 6.23 -9.77 -15.55
CA ALA A 61 6.91 -11.04 -15.72
C ALA A 61 6.11 -12.23 -15.16
N MET A 62 5.17 -12.02 -14.24
CA MET A 62 4.26 -13.08 -13.78
C MET A 62 3.40 -13.67 -14.90
N TRP A 63 3.26 -12.98 -16.04
CA TRP A 63 2.66 -13.56 -17.24
C TRP A 63 3.29 -14.90 -17.61
N TRP A 64 4.60 -15.09 -17.43
CA TRP A 64 5.27 -16.35 -17.75
C TRP A 64 5.11 -17.44 -16.68
N GLY A 65 4.30 -17.24 -15.63
CA GLY A 65 3.95 -18.29 -14.68
C GLY A 65 2.95 -19.29 -15.27
N LYS A 66 3.42 -20.18 -16.15
CA LYS A 66 2.57 -21.16 -16.82
C LYS A 66 2.41 -22.45 -15.99
N PRO A 67 1.21 -23.09 -16.00
CA PRO A 67 0.95 -24.30 -15.23
C PRO A 67 1.65 -25.56 -15.79
N ASP A 68 2.07 -25.54 -17.06
CA ASP A 68 2.77 -26.62 -17.76
C ASP A 68 4.26 -26.71 -17.41
N GLY A 69 4.78 -25.77 -16.61
CA GLY A 69 6.20 -25.70 -16.25
C GLY A 69 7.13 -25.24 -17.38
N SER A 70 6.61 -24.87 -18.56
CA SER A 70 7.41 -24.37 -19.70
C SER A 70 7.84 -22.91 -19.55
N GLY A 71 7.26 -22.20 -18.56
CA GLY A 71 7.54 -20.81 -18.25
C GLY A 71 8.53 -20.63 -17.10
N LEU A 72 8.23 -19.69 -16.20
CA LEU A 72 9.01 -19.47 -14.99
C LEU A 72 8.90 -20.68 -14.06
N SER A 73 10.02 -21.08 -13.45
CA SER A 73 10.01 -22.10 -12.41
C SER A 73 9.20 -21.63 -11.19
N VAL A 74 8.67 -22.57 -10.41
CA VAL A 74 7.97 -22.27 -9.16
C VAL A 74 8.85 -21.44 -8.21
N THR A 75 10.15 -21.74 -8.16
CA THR A 75 11.12 -20.98 -7.36
C THR A 75 11.27 -19.53 -7.85
N ALA A 76 11.30 -19.31 -9.16
CA ALA A 76 11.37 -17.97 -9.73
C ALA A 76 10.09 -17.18 -9.44
N ILE A 77 8.92 -17.81 -9.55
CA ILE A 77 7.63 -17.19 -9.21
C ILE A 77 7.60 -16.77 -7.74
N MET A 78 8.03 -17.65 -6.82
CA MET A 78 8.09 -17.35 -5.39
C MET A 78 9.06 -16.20 -5.08
N ALA A 79 10.24 -16.20 -5.71
CA ALA A 79 11.22 -15.14 -5.54
C ALA A 79 10.70 -13.79 -6.08
N LEU A 80 10.02 -13.83 -7.23
CA LEU A 80 9.42 -12.66 -7.86
C LEU A 80 8.28 -12.07 -7.01
N SER A 81 7.40 -12.92 -6.48
CA SER A 81 6.33 -12.50 -5.57
C SER A 81 6.89 -11.89 -4.28
N LEU A 82 7.95 -12.47 -3.72
CA LEU A 82 8.65 -11.90 -2.56
C LEU A 82 9.26 -10.53 -2.89
N LEU A 83 9.92 -10.42 -4.04
CA LEU A 83 10.49 -9.16 -4.51
C LEU A 83 9.40 -8.08 -4.67
N ILE A 84 8.29 -8.41 -5.31
CA ILE A 84 7.14 -7.50 -5.48
C ILE A 84 6.62 -7.07 -4.11
N GLY A 85 6.41 -7.99 -3.16
CA GLY A 85 5.95 -7.67 -1.81
C GLY A 85 6.89 -6.70 -1.08
N VAL A 86 8.20 -6.95 -1.14
CA VAL A 86 9.22 -6.07 -0.54
C VAL A 86 9.22 -4.68 -1.20
N LEU A 87 9.21 -4.62 -2.54
CA LEU A 87 9.15 -3.35 -3.28
C LEU A 87 7.87 -2.57 -2.98
N PHE A 88 6.74 -3.26 -2.83
CA PHE A 88 5.47 -2.65 -2.46
C PHE A 88 5.56 -1.99 -1.07
N SER A 89 6.08 -2.69 -0.07
CA SER A 89 6.29 -2.12 1.28
C SER A 89 7.23 -0.91 1.26
N TYR A 90 8.31 -0.94 0.47
CA TYR A 90 9.18 0.23 0.29
C TYR A 90 8.44 1.40 -0.36
N SER A 91 7.61 1.14 -1.37
CA SER A 91 6.78 2.14 -2.03
C SER A 91 5.81 2.81 -1.05
N GLU A 92 5.16 2.05 -0.17
CA GLU A 92 4.26 2.61 0.85
C GLU A 92 4.98 3.56 1.81
N VAL A 93 6.16 3.18 2.30
CA VAL A 93 6.96 4.03 3.20
C VAL A 93 7.37 5.33 2.50
N LEU A 94 7.86 5.24 1.25
CA LEU A 94 8.23 6.41 0.46
C LEU A 94 7.03 7.30 0.16
N HIS A 95 5.89 6.72 -0.19
CA HIS A 95 4.65 7.47 -0.48
C HIS A 95 4.14 8.21 0.76
N ASN A 96 4.04 7.51 1.90
CA ASN A 96 3.61 8.10 3.16
C ASN A 96 4.54 9.24 3.61
N SER A 97 5.84 9.13 3.31
CA SER A 97 6.82 10.19 3.60
C SER A 97 6.63 11.46 2.76
N LEU A 98 6.08 11.33 1.55
CA LEU A 98 5.86 12.43 0.61
C LEU A 98 4.52 13.14 0.86
N LEU A 99 3.55 12.42 1.43
CA LEU A 99 2.17 12.89 1.59
C LEU A 99 2.08 14.21 2.40
N VAL A 100 2.72 14.26 3.57
CA VAL A 100 2.69 15.45 4.43
C VAL A 100 3.30 16.67 3.73
N ARG A 101 4.31 16.43 2.88
CA ARG A 101 4.99 17.49 2.14
C ARG A 101 4.20 17.96 0.92
N ALA A 102 3.48 17.06 0.26
CA ALA A 102 2.67 17.38 -0.91
C ALA A 102 1.33 18.05 -0.53
N ALA A 103 0.67 17.59 0.54
CA ALA A 103 -0.64 18.07 0.97
C ALA A 103 -0.57 19.15 2.07
N GLY A 104 0.54 19.22 2.81
CA GLY A 104 0.61 20.02 4.04
C GLY A 104 -0.12 19.35 5.21
N LEU A 105 0.28 19.70 6.44
CA LEU A 105 -0.22 19.07 7.67
C LEU A 105 -1.74 19.17 7.83
N GLU A 106 -2.35 20.27 7.41
CA GLU A 106 -3.79 20.52 7.55
C GLU A 106 -4.64 19.66 6.61
N SER A 107 -4.14 19.37 5.40
CA SER A 107 -4.90 18.65 4.38
C SER A 107 -4.45 17.19 4.18
N ALA A 108 -3.37 16.76 4.83
CA ALA A 108 -2.84 15.39 4.74
C ALA A 108 -3.90 14.32 5.04
N HIS A 109 -4.77 14.53 6.04
CA HIS A 109 -5.85 13.59 6.36
C HIS A 109 -6.89 13.49 5.22
N LYS A 110 -7.29 14.63 4.63
CA LYS A 110 -8.24 14.66 3.50
C LYS A 110 -7.64 14.00 2.26
N ALA A 111 -6.37 14.30 1.97
CA ALA A 111 -5.64 13.71 0.86
C ALA A 111 -5.49 12.18 1.02
N SER A 112 -5.14 11.70 2.22
CA SER A 112 -5.06 10.26 2.52
C SER A 112 -6.41 9.56 2.37
N GLY A 113 -7.48 10.15 2.90
CA GLY A 113 -8.83 9.60 2.78
C GLY A 113 -9.32 9.52 1.32
N LEU A 114 -9.07 10.59 0.53
CA LEU A 114 -9.38 10.60 -0.90
C LEU A 114 -8.56 9.56 -1.67
N ALA A 115 -7.27 9.42 -1.37
CA ALA A 115 -6.42 8.41 -1.99
C ALA A 115 -6.94 7.00 -1.70
N LEU A 116 -7.35 6.71 -0.46
CA LEU A 116 -7.93 5.42 -0.09
C LEU A 116 -9.26 5.16 -0.81
N ALA A 117 -10.13 6.16 -0.90
CA ALA A 117 -11.43 6.04 -1.58
C ALA A 117 -11.25 5.80 -3.09
N LEU A 118 -10.40 6.58 -3.75
CA LEU A 118 -10.08 6.41 -5.18
C LEU A 118 -9.38 5.08 -5.46
N GLY A 119 -8.49 4.64 -4.56
CA GLY A 119 -7.84 3.34 -4.66
C GLY A 119 -8.83 2.17 -4.58
N ASN A 120 -9.78 2.22 -3.64
CA ASN A 120 -10.84 1.22 -3.53
C ASN A 120 -11.77 1.24 -4.75
N LEU A 121 -12.17 2.42 -5.21
CA LEU A 121 -12.99 2.56 -6.41
C LEU A 121 -12.28 1.98 -7.65
N GLY A 122 -10.98 2.29 -7.82
CA GLY A 122 -10.16 1.75 -8.89
C GLY A 122 -10.02 0.22 -8.82
N SER A 123 -9.75 -0.31 -7.63
CA SER A 123 -9.64 -1.77 -7.40
C SER A 123 -10.95 -2.50 -7.72
N VAL A 124 -12.08 -2.02 -7.21
CA VAL A 124 -13.40 -2.62 -7.47
C VAL A 124 -13.76 -2.52 -8.96
N SER A 125 -13.49 -1.39 -9.60
CA SER A 125 -13.74 -1.22 -11.03
C SER A 125 -12.88 -2.17 -11.87
N ALA A 126 -11.60 -2.36 -11.50
CA ALA A 126 -10.71 -3.31 -12.17
C ALA A 126 -11.18 -4.76 -11.98
N LEU A 127 -11.67 -5.12 -10.78
CA LEU A 127 -12.24 -6.45 -10.52
C LEU A 127 -13.50 -6.70 -11.36
N ILE A 128 -14.42 -5.73 -11.43
CA ILE A 128 -15.62 -5.81 -12.27
C ILE A 128 -15.24 -5.98 -13.74
N PHE A 129 -14.26 -5.20 -14.21
CA PHE A 129 -13.76 -5.30 -15.58
C PHE A 129 -13.15 -6.67 -15.86
N CYS A 130 -12.24 -7.17 -15.01
CA CYS A 130 -11.63 -8.50 -15.19
C CYS A 130 -12.67 -9.62 -15.13
N ALA A 131 -13.67 -9.49 -14.25
CA ALA A 131 -14.77 -10.44 -14.19
C ALA A 131 -15.56 -10.45 -15.51
N TRP A 132 -15.97 -9.28 -16.00
CA TRP A 132 -16.73 -9.15 -17.24
C TRP A 132 -15.94 -9.57 -18.50
N ALA A 133 -14.65 -9.23 -18.57
CA ALA A 133 -13.83 -9.45 -19.76
C ALA A 133 -13.22 -10.87 -19.84
N PHE A 134 -12.95 -11.52 -18.69
CA PHE A 134 -12.16 -12.76 -18.65
C PHE A 134 -12.78 -13.89 -17.83
N ALA A 135 -13.50 -13.60 -16.73
CA ALA A 135 -14.00 -14.65 -15.84
C ALA A 135 -15.44 -15.12 -16.18
N LEU A 136 -16.32 -14.22 -16.61
CA LEU A 136 -17.72 -14.50 -16.96
C LEU A 136 -17.92 -15.11 -18.36
N PRO A 137 -17.12 -14.76 -19.40
CA PRO A 137 -17.28 -15.33 -20.73
C PRO A 137 -17.28 -16.85 -20.75
N GLY A 138 -18.28 -17.46 -21.39
CA GLY A 138 -18.43 -18.92 -21.50
C GLY A 138 -19.22 -19.58 -20.36
N HIS A 139 -19.51 -18.86 -19.27
CA HIS A 139 -20.28 -19.39 -18.13
C HIS A 139 -21.71 -18.84 -18.03
N VAL A 140 -21.97 -17.67 -18.62
CA VAL A 140 -23.27 -16.98 -18.48
C VAL A 140 -23.80 -16.53 -19.84
N ALA A 141 -25.07 -16.83 -20.12
CA ALA A 141 -25.75 -16.51 -21.39
C ALA A 141 -26.39 -15.10 -21.38
N TRP A 142 -25.69 -14.08 -20.89
CA TRP A 142 -26.17 -12.71 -20.90
C TRP A 142 -25.77 -11.98 -22.20
N SER A 143 -26.68 -11.20 -22.76
CA SER A 143 -26.48 -10.50 -24.04
C SER A 143 -25.34 -9.46 -24.02
N PHE A 144 -24.96 -8.96 -22.85
CA PHE A 144 -23.90 -7.96 -22.68
C PHE A 144 -22.54 -8.57 -22.25
N VAL A 145 -22.46 -9.89 -22.04
CA VAL A 145 -21.22 -10.58 -21.68
C VAL A 145 -20.64 -11.23 -22.94
N PRO A 146 -19.35 -11.04 -23.25
CA PRO A 146 -18.70 -11.72 -24.36
C PRO A 146 -18.82 -13.24 -24.24
N ALA A 147 -19.04 -13.95 -25.35
CA ALA A 147 -19.12 -15.42 -25.34
C ALA A 147 -17.76 -16.10 -25.17
N LYS A 148 -16.67 -15.39 -25.49
CA LYS A 148 -15.28 -15.84 -25.31
C LYS A 148 -14.49 -14.74 -24.59
N PRO A 149 -13.44 -15.09 -23.81
CA PRO A 149 -12.57 -14.11 -23.18
C PRO A 149 -12.05 -13.09 -24.20
N LEU A 150 -11.97 -11.83 -23.79
CA LEU A 150 -11.37 -10.78 -24.61
C LEU A 150 -9.93 -11.16 -25.00
N PHE A 151 -9.49 -10.73 -26.19
CA PHE A 151 -8.18 -11.06 -26.77
C PHE A 151 -7.98 -12.53 -27.20
N GLY A 152 -9.03 -13.37 -27.19
CA GLY A 152 -8.96 -14.73 -27.72
C GLY A 152 -8.13 -15.69 -26.86
N LEU A 153 -8.03 -15.41 -25.57
CA LEU A 153 -7.24 -16.16 -24.60
C LEU A 153 -7.81 -17.57 -24.36
N ASP A 154 -6.92 -18.54 -24.16
CA ASP A 154 -7.28 -19.92 -23.86
C ASP A 154 -7.58 -20.11 -22.36
N ILE A 155 -8.76 -20.67 -22.07
CA ILE A 155 -9.21 -20.99 -20.72
C ILE A 155 -8.45 -22.19 -20.17
N VAL A 156 -8.12 -23.17 -21.01
CA VAL A 156 -7.45 -24.43 -20.62
C VAL A 156 -6.00 -24.17 -20.18
N MET A 157 -5.34 -23.19 -20.80
CA MET A 157 -3.97 -22.79 -20.47
C MET A 157 -3.90 -21.72 -19.35
N HIS A 158 -5.02 -21.46 -18.68
CA HIS A 158 -5.15 -20.45 -17.63
C HIS A 158 -4.67 -19.04 -18.06
N GLU A 159 -4.79 -18.69 -19.35
CA GLU A 159 -4.32 -17.40 -19.86
C GLU A 159 -5.19 -16.24 -19.37
N HIS A 160 -6.49 -16.50 -19.18
CA HIS A 160 -7.46 -15.58 -18.59
C HIS A 160 -7.16 -15.22 -17.13
N GLU A 161 -6.49 -16.09 -16.37
CA GLU A 161 -6.01 -15.77 -15.02
C GLU A 161 -4.69 -14.99 -15.08
N ARG A 162 -3.80 -15.37 -16.00
CA ARG A 162 -2.47 -14.79 -16.14
C ARG A 162 -2.49 -13.35 -16.67
N ILE A 163 -3.49 -12.98 -17.48
CA ILE A 163 -3.61 -11.63 -18.07
C ILE A 163 -3.82 -10.53 -17.01
N VAL A 164 -4.31 -10.91 -15.83
CA VAL A 164 -4.54 -9.99 -14.71
C VAL A 164 -3.23 -9.32 -14.27
N ALA A 165 -2.11 -10.02 -14.29
CA ALA A 165 -0.82 -9.47 -13.88
C ALA A 165 -0.31 -8.37 -14.83
N PRO A 166 -0.26 -8.55 -16.16
CA PRO A 166 -0.01 -7.47 -17.11
C PRO A 166 -0.96 -6.28 -16.97
N ILE A 167 -2.27 -6.51 -16.79
CA ILE A 167 -3.25 -5.44 -16.61
C ILE A 167 -2.94 -4.65 -15.34
N ALA A 168 -2.67 -5.32 -14.23
CA ALA A 168 -2.29 -4.69 -12.97
C ALA A 168 -0.99 -3.89 -13.10
N ALA A 169 0.01 -4.40 -13.80
CA ALA A 169 1.27 -3.71 -14.06
C ALA A 169 1.07 -2.41 -14.86
N VAL A 170 0.24 -2.47 -15.92
CA VAL A 170 -0.10 -1.30 -16.74
C VAL A 170 -0.90 -0.28 -15.93
N MET A 171 -1.91 -0.73 -15.19
CA MET A 171 -2.73 0.17 -14.35
C MET A 171 -1.89 0.85 -13.26
N PHE A 172 -0.98 0.11 -12.64
CA PHE A 172 -0.03 0.66 -11.67
C PHE A 172 0.92 1.68 -12.32
N ALA A 173 1.47 1.37 -13.50
CA ALA A 173 2.31 2.31 -14.24
C ALA A 173 1.57 3.60 -14.60
N ILE A 174 0.34 3.49 -15.13
CA ILE A 174 -0.51 4.64 -15.44
C ILE A 174 -0.81 5.46 -14.19
N GLY A 175 -1.15 4.81 -13.07
CA GLY A 175 -1.39 5.47 -11.79
C GLY A 175 -0.16 6.15 -11.20
N ALA A 176 1.05 5.65 -11.50
CA ALA A 176 2.30 6.24 -11.05
C ALA A 176 2.71 7.48 -11.86
N ILE A 177 2.29 7.61 -13.12
CA ILE A 177 2.66 8.75 -14.00
C ILE A 177 2.26 10.11 -13.40
N PRO A 178 1.00 10.35 -12.96
CA PRO A 178 0.61 11.62 -12.34
C PRO A 178 1.46 11.99 -11.13
N LEU A 179 1.85 11.00 -10.31
CA LEU A 179 2.73 11.23 -9.16
C LEU A 179 4.09 11.77 -9.61
N PHE A 180 4.68 11.18 -10.66
CA PHE A 180 5.98 11.63 -11.15
C PHE A 180 5.93 12.94 -11.94
N LEU A 181 4.80 13.28 -12.57
CA LEU A 181 4.68 14.55 -13.28
C LEU A 181 4.33 15.71 -12.35
N PHE A 182 3.40 15.52 -11.42
CA PHE A 182 2.80 16.62 -10.65
C PHE A 182 3.37 16.78 -9.24
N THR A 183 4.04 15.79 -8.66
CA THR A 183 4.55 15.91 -7.28
C THR A 183 5.93 16.60 -7.21
N PRO A 184 6.08 17.69 -6.43
CA PRO A 184 7.38 18.34 -6.21
C PRO A 184 8.37 17.43 -5.44
N ASP A 185 9.61 17.32 -5.93
CA ASP A 185 10.65 16.47 -5.30
C ASP A 185 11.15 17.07 -3.97
N ALA A 186 11.72 16.23 -3.11
CA ALA A 186 12.40 16.63 -1.87
C ALA A 186 13.65 17.46 -2.15
N PRO A 187 13.98 18.48 -1.32
CA PRO A 187 15.20 19.26 -1.51
C PRO A 187 16.41 18.33 -1.34
N HIS A 188 17.50 18.63 -2.04
CA HIS A 188 18.70 17.81 -1.97
C HIS A 188 19.25 17.77 -0.53
N SER A 189 19.27 16.59 0.09
CA SER A 189 20.00 16.38 1.35
C SER A 189 21.49 16.29 1.05
N GLN A 190 22.30 17.09 1.74
CA GLN A 190 23.78 17.08 1.64
C GLN A 190 24.41 15.93 2.45
N VAL A 191 23.60 15.05 3.05
CA VAL A 191 24.08 13.95 3.90
C VAL A 191 24.24 12.66 3.06
N PRO A 192 25.41 11.99 3.10
CA PRO A 192 25.59 10.73 2.37
C PRO A 192 24.63 9.65 2.87
N ALA A 193 24.04 8.88 1.95
CA ALA A 193 22.96 7.92 2.22
C ALA A 193 23.29 6.96 3.36
N LEU A 194 24.52 6.44 3.43
CA LEU A 194 24.97 5.55 4.51
C LEU A 194 24.92 6.19 5.90
N LYS A 195 25.28 7.49 6.03
CA LYS A 195 25.17 8.22 7.30
C LYS A 195 23.72 8.57 7.62
N ALA A 196 22.88 8.79 6.62
CA ALA A 196 21.45 8.98 6.80
C ALA A 196 20.78 7.70 7.34
N PHE A 197 21.13 6.53 6.78
CA PHE A 197 20.66 5.23 7.28
C PHE A 197 21.17 4.93 8.69
N SER A 198 22.46 5.15 8.98
CA SER A 198 23.00 4.88 10.33
C SER A 198 22.42 5.84 11.38
N SER A 199 22.24 7.12 11.03
CA SER A 199 21.59 8.10 11.90
C SER A 199 20.12 7.77 12.11
N GLY A 200 19.39 7.37 11.06
CA GLY A 200 17.99 6.95 11.16
C GLY A 200 17.82 5.69 12.00
N ALA A 201 18.71 4.70 11.85
CA ALA A 201 18.71 3.49 12.67
C ALA A 201 19.01 3.78 14.15
N SER A 202 19.98 4.65 14.43
CA SER A 202 20.27 5.09 15.80
C SER A 202 19.11 5.86 16.42
N GLU A 203 18.40 6.67 15.64
CA GLU A 203 17.25 7.46 16.09
C GLU A 203 16.03 6.56 16.34
N LEU A 204 15.77 5.60 15.45
CA LEU A 204 14.77 4.55 15.64
C LEU A 204 15.07 3.73 16.89
N TRP A 205 16.33 3.33 17.10
CA TRP A 205 16.74 2.58 18.29
C TRP A 205 16.55 3.37 19.58
N ARG A 206 16.88 4.67 19.57
CA ARG A 206 16.63 5.59 20.68
C ARG A 206 15.13 5.71 20.97
N MET A 207 14.31 5.75 19.92
CA MET A 207 12.85 5.83 20.05
C MET A 207 12.24 4.55 20.61
N ILE A 208 12.68 3.37 20.14
CA ILE A 208 12.29 2.07 20.69
C ILE A 208 12.67 2.00 22.18
N LYS A 209 13.87 2.47 22.54
CA LYS A 209 14.32 2.50 23.93
C LYS A 209 13.50 3.46 24.80
N ALA A 210 13.09 4.62 24.27
CA ALA A 210 12.19 5.56 24.95
C ALA A 210 10.76 4.99 25.09
N MET A 211 10.29 4.24 24.10
CA MET A 211 8.95 3.62 24.11
C MET A 211 8.80 2.55 25.21
N LYS A 212 9.91 1.95 25.69
CA LYS A 212 9.88 1.05 26.85
C LYS A 212 9.34 1.70 28.13
N GLY A 213 9.35 3.04 28.23
CA GLY A 213 8.76 3.78 29.35
C GLY A 213 7.23 3.97 29.25
N TYR A 214 6.63 3.72 28.09
CA TYR A 214 5.22 4.01 27.81
C TYR A 214 4.46 2.74 27.44
N ARG A 215 4.00 2.01 28.47
CA ARG A 215 3.23 0.76 28.33
C ARG A 215 2.01 0.91 27.41
N GLU A 216 1.28 2.01 27.53
CA GLU A 216 0.08 2.27 26.72
C GLU A 216 0.39 2.43 25.22
N ALA A 217 1.50 3.09 24.88
CA ALA A 217 1.95 3.23 23.50
C ALA A 217 2.40 1.88 22.91
N ALA A 218 3.07 1.05 23.72
CA ALA A 218 3.48 -0.29 23.31
C ALA A 218 2.26 -1.22 23.08
N ILE A 219 1.24 -1.15 23.95
CA ILE A 219 -0.01 -1.89 23.78
C ILE A 219 -0.73 -1.44 22.51
N TYR A 220 -0.88 -0.13 22.30
CA TYR A 220 -1.50 0.40 21.08
C TYR A 220 -0.78 -0.08 19.81
N LEU A 221 0.56 -0.03 19.80
CA LEU A 221 1.34 -0.47 18.64
C LEU A 221 1.20 -1.97 18.39
N ALA A 222 1.26 -2.79 19.44
CA ALA A 222 1.08 -4.23 19.33
C ALA A 222 -0.32 -4.57 18.82
N SER A 223 -1.37 -3.97 19.39
CA SER A 223 -2.75 -4.14 18.92
C SER A 223 -2.90 -3.73 17.44
N ARG A 224 -2.26 -2.63 17.03
CA ARG A 224 -2.27 -2.17 15.64
C ARG A 224 -1.56 -3.16 14.72
N MET A 225 -0.41 -3.70 15.10
CA MET A 225 0.30 -4.71 14.30
C MET A 225 -0.55 -5.96 14.09
N PHE A 226 -1.12 -6.52 15.17
CA PHE A 226 -2.02 -7.68 15.06
C PHE A 226 -3.25 -7.40 14.20
N TYR A 227 -3.84 -6.20 14.33
CA TYR A 227 -4.99 -5.82 13.52
C TYR A 227 -4.67 -5.72 12.03
N TYR A 228 -3.57 -5.05 11.66
CA TYR A 228 -3.16 -4.91 10.26
C TYR A 228 -2.72 -6.24 9.65
N ASP A 229 -1.95 -7.05 10.37
CA ASP A 229 -1.52 -8.36 9.90
C ASP A 229 -2.71 -9.32 9.76
N GLY A 230 -3.63 -9.31 10.74
CA GLY A 230 -4.84 -10.12 10.71
C GLY A 230 -5.78 -9.73 9.58
N MET A 231 -5.98 -8.43 9.34
CA MET A 231 -6.76 -7.94 8.20
C MET A 231 -6.15 -8.35 6.87
N THR A 232 -4.83 -8.21 6.73
CA THR A 232 -4.12 -8.57 5.49
C THR A 232 -4.25 -10.07 5.22
N ALA A 233 -4.05 -10.91 6.24
CA ALA A 233 -4.24 -12.35 6.12
C ALA A 233 -5.69 -12.69 5.72
N LEU A 234 -6.68 -12.09 6.39
CA LEU A 234 -8.09 -12.33 6.08
C LEU A 234 -8.43 -11.97 4.63
N LEU A 235 -7.93 -10.85 4.11
CA LEU A 235 -8.15 -10.43 2.73
C LEU A 235 -7.50 -11.39 1.71
N ILE A 236 -6.27 -11.85 1.96
CA ILE A 236 -5.57 -12.81 1.07
C ILE A 236 -6.27 -14.17 1.07
N TYR A 237 -6.64 -14.68 2.25
CA TYR A 237 -7.22 -16.02 2.38
C TYR A 237 -8.71 -16.06 2.05
N PHE A 238 -9.41 -14.92 1.93
CA PHE A 238 -10.84 -14.89 1.62
C PHE A 238 -11.17 -15.63 0.31
N GLY A 239 -10.35 -15.43 -0.74
CA GLY A 239 -10.50 -16.15 -2.02
C GLY A 239 -10.33 -17.65 -1.87
N ILE A 240 -9.30 -18.10 -1.14
CA ILE A 240 -9.03 -19.52 -0.88
C ILE A 240 -10.16 -20.15 -0.06
N TYR A 241 -10.65 -19.45 0.96
CA TYR A 241 -11.74 -19.90 1.83
C TYR A 241 -13.04 -20.05 1.04
N SER A 242 -13.41 -19.04 0.24
CA SER A 242 -14.64 -19.09 -0.58
C SER A 242 -14.59 -20.22 -1.63
N ALA A 243 -13.45 -20.41 -2.30
CA ALA A 243 -13.27 -21.53 -3.22
C ALA A 243 -13.32 -22.89 -2.52
N GLY A 244 -12.73 -23.02 -1.32
CA GLY A 244 -12.63 -24.27 -0.58
C GLY A 244 -13.92 -24.72 0.10
N VAL A 245 -14.59 -23.79 0.81
CA VAL A 245 -15.78 -24.06 1.64
C VAL A 245 -17.07 -23.88 0.84
N MET A 246 -17.25 -22.74 0.17
CA MET A 246 -18.46 -22.44 -0.59
C MET A 246 -18.48 -23.09 -1.97
N LYS A 247 -17.35 -23.68 -2.41
CA LYS A 247 -17.17 -24.32 -3.72
C LYS A 247 -17.35 -23.36 -4.91
N TRP A 248 -17.23 -22.04 -4.71
CA TRP A 248 -17.36 -21.01 -5.76
C TRP A 248 -16.26 -21.03 -6.84
N GLY A 249 -15.19 -21.80 -6.66
CA GLY A 249 -14.10 -21.92 -7.65
C GLY A 249 -14.27 -23.08 -8.64
N ARG A 250 -15.26 -23.96 -8.46
CA ARG A 250 -15.60 -25.00 -9.43
C ARG A 250 -16.95 -24.66 -10.00
N TRP A 251 -16.98 -23.87 -11.08
CA TRP A 251 -18.14 -23.79 -11.97
C TRP A 251 -18.28 -25.12 -12.74
N ASN A 252 -18.38 -26.22 -12.00
CA ASN A 252 -18.66 -27.55 -12.52
C ASN A 252 -20.17 -27.76 -12.37
N CYS A 253 -20.89 -27.58 -13.47
CA CYS A 253 -21.84 -28.62 -13.86
C CYS A 253 -21.04 -29.86 -14.27
#